data_AF-A0A6M4IU18-F1
#
_entry.id   AF-A0A6M4IU18-F1
#
_cell.length_a   1.000
_cell.length_b   1.000
_cell.length_c   1.000
_cell.angle_alpha   90.00
_cell.angle_beta   90.00
_cell.angle_gamma   90.00
#
_symmetry.space_group_name_H-M   'P 1'
#
loop_
_entity.id
_entity.type
_entity.pdbx_description
1 polymer ?
#
loop_
_entity_poly.entity_id
_entity_poly.type
_entity_poly.pdbx_seq_one_letter_code
_entity_poly.pdbx_strand_id
1 'polypeptide(L)'
;MIRSTRALAVPFALLAALSTVATRAQAQVTTWSDRTAFVNAVGAVTTENFLDNAAFPLGSTLNSTSSYNEGTWAQVLPGNIKAGVTYSVSSGPLLIDGGGGFEGGFLDGIFNNYGTVGPLTATFNGAVKGFGFLTNNLMGSRFDVIIAFRNGSTSNQLGINNENGLQFFGFSSANQDIASVTIGGNDQTFNFVVDDFTFSANAMPSTSVPEPSTFALMAAGGLVMAGVARRRNRA
;
A
#
# COMPACT_ATOMS: atom_id res chain seq x y z
N MET A 1 24.53 -76.47 20.90
CA MET A 1 23.64 -76.09 19.78
C MET A 1 23.36 -74.59 19.90
N ILE A 2 24.15 -73.75 19.23
CA ILE A 2 24.21 -72.30 19.43
C ILE A 2 23.31 -71.64 18.37
N ARG A 3 22.23 -70.96 18.79
CA ARG A 3 21.35 -70.20 17.88
C ARG A 3 21.89 -68.78 17.75
N SER A 4 22.31 -68.43 16.54
CA SER A 4 22.73 -67.10 16.12
C SER A 4 21.50 -66.26 15.75
N THR A 5 21.23 -65.22 16.54
CA THR A 5 20.22 -64.18 16.24
C THR A 5 20.91 -63.06 15.46
N ARG A 6 20.63 -62.95 14.17
CA ARG A 6 21.07 -61.80 13.34
C ARG A 6 20.05 -60.67 13.49
N ALA A 7 20.46 -59.57 14.09
CA ALA A 7 19.70 -58.33 14.12
C ALA A 7 19.83 -57.60 12.78
N LEU A 8 18.70 -57.33 12.11
CA LEU A 8 18.65 -56.42 10.97
C LEU A 8 18.73 -54.98 11.47
N ALA A 9 19.79 -54.28 11.12
CA ALA A 9 19.88 -52.83 11.28
C ALA A 9 19.15 -52.13 10.13
N VAL A 10 18.07 -51.40 10.44
CA VAL A 10 17.37 -50.52 9.50
C VAL A 10 18.08 -49.16 9.52
N PRO A 11 18.64 -48.66 8.40
CA PRO A 11 19.24 -47.34 8.38
C PRO A 11 18.14 -46.27 8.37
N PHE A 12 18.05 -45.50 9.46
CA PHE A 12 17.28 -44.27 9.54
C PHE A 12 17.99 -43.20 8.69
N ALA A 13 17.52 -43.00 7.45
CA ALA A 13 17.96 -41.87 6.63
C ALA A 13 17.32 -40.59 7.16
N LEU A 14 18.08 -39.80 7.90
CA LEU A 14 17.68 -38.47 8.37
C LEU A 14 17.69 -37.50 7.17
N LEU A 15 16.50 -37.22 6.61
CA LEU A 15 16.33 -36.22 5.56
C LEU A 15 16.44 -34.82 6.20
N ALA A 16 17.64 -34.24 6.16
CA ALA A 16 17.85 -32.85 6.56
C ALA A 16 17.18 -31.93 5.53
N ALA A 17 15.95 -31.46 5.83
CA ALA A 17 15.32 -30.40 5.07
C ALA A 17 16.12 -29.12 5.28
N LEU A 18 16.92 -28.74 4.29
CA LEU A 18 17.65 -27.49 4.25
C LEU A 18 16.63 -26.36 4.05
N SER A 19 16.07 -25.85 5.15
CA SER A 19 15.21 -24.67 5.12
C SER A 19 16.08 -23.45 4.83
N THR A 20 16.18 -23.09 3.55
CA THR A 20 16.70 -21.78 3.13
C THR A 20 15.80 -20.71 3.71
N VAL A 21 16.26 -20.06 4.78
CA VAL A 21 15.64 -18.82 5.26
C VAL A 21 15.91 -17.78 4.18
N ALA A 22 14.94 -17.59 3.28
CA ALA A 22 14.99 -16.53 2.29
C ALA A 22 14.92 -15.19 3.03
N THR A 23 16.06 -14.50 3.15
CA THR A 23 16.09 -13.11 3.58
C THR A 23 15.39 -12.29 2.49
N ARG A 24 14.19 -11.78 2.78
CA ARG A 24 13.49 -10.88 1.86
C ARG A 24 14.29 -9.58 1.82
N ALA A 25 14.87 -9.25 0.67
CA ALA A 25 15.51 -7.96 0.45
C ALA A 25 14.48 -6.85 0.75
N GLN A 26 14.90 -5.83 1.51
CA GLN A 26 14.08 -4.66 1.78
C GLN A 26 13.74 -4.00 0.44
N ALA A 27 12.46 -3.77 0.17
CA ALA A 27 12.04 -3.07 -1.04
C ALA A 27 12.62 -1.65 -1.04
N GLN A 28 13.29 -1.27 -2.13
CA GLN A 28 13.88 0.05 -2.28
C GLN A 28 12.79 1.08 -2.57
N VAL A 29 12.79 2.17 -1.80
CA VAL A 29 11.88 3.31 -1.98
C VAL A 29 12.67 4.49 -2.54
N THR A 30 12.13 5.13 -3.57
CA THR A 30 12.60 6.41 -4.09
C THR A 30 11.73 7.53 -3.54
N THR A 31 12.33 8.59 -3.04
CA THR A 31 11.65 9.78 -2.53
C THR A 31 11.66 10.92 -3.55
N TRP A 32 10.63 11.74 -3.53
CA TRP A 32 10.41 12.83 -4.48
C TRP A 32 9.94 14.09 -3.74
N SER A 33 10.54 15.23 -4.03
CA SER A 33 10.08 16.55 -3.56
C SER A 33 9.35 17.35 -4.63
N ASP A 34 9.46 16.94 -5.90
CA ASP A 34 8.76 17.55 -7.03
C ASP A 34 7.59 16.66 -7.47
N ARG A 35 6.37 17.20 -7.43
CA ARG A 35 5.14 16.49 -7.77
C ARG A 35 5.16 16.02 -9.24
N THR A 36 5.67 16.84 -10.14
CA THR A 36 5.68 16.52 -11.58
C THR A 36 6.60 15.32 -11.87
N ALA A 37 7.80 15.32 -11.29
CA ALA A 37 8.74 14.22 -11.39
C ALA A 37 8.18 12.92 -10.77
N PHE A 38 7.51 13.03 -9.61
CA PHE A 38 6.81 11.91 -9.00
C PHE A 38 5.75 11.32 -9.95
N VAL A 39 4.84 12.15 -10.48
CA VAL A 39 3.77 11.71 -11.39
C VAL A 39 4.37 11.04 -12.64
N ASN A 40 5.42 11.63 -13.23
CA ASN A 40 6.11 11.03 -14.37
C ASN A 40 6.71 9.66 -14.06
N ALA A 41 7.22 9.46 -12.84
CA ALA A 41 7.83 8.20 -12.42
C ALA A 41 6.79 7.09 -12.15
N VAL A 42 5.62 7.45 -11.60
CA VAL A 42 4.60 6.48 -11.20
C VAL A 42 3.51 6.25 -12.25
N GLY A 43 3.33 7.17 -13.20
CA GLY A 43 2.30 7.10 -14.23
C GLY A 43 1.00 7.79 -13.82
N ALA A 44 -0.14 7.25 -14.25
CA ALA A 44 -1.45 7.82 -13.94
C ALA A 44 -1.71 7.82 -12.42
N VAL A 45 -2.21 8.94 -11.89
CA VAL A 45 -2.48 9.14 -10.47
C VAL A 45 -3.93 9.57 -10.22
N THR A 46 -4.41 9.32 -9.00
CA THR A 46 -5.61 9.93 -8.40
C THR A 46 -5.16 10.84 -7.26
N THR A 47 -5.77 12.03 -7.16
CA THR A 47 -5.50 12.99 -6.08
C THR A 47 -6.77 13.18 -5.25
N GLU A 48 -6.63 13.09 -3.94
CA GLU A 48 -7.64 13.41 -2.92
C GLU A 48 -7.35 14.78 -2.30
N ASN A 49 -8.34 15.66 -2.31
CA ASN A 49 -8.24 17.06 -1.88
C ASN A 49 -9.19 17.35 -0.69
N PHE A 50 -9.69 16.31 -0.03
CA PHE A 50 -10.42 16.33 1.24
C PHE A 50 -11.45 17.46 1.43
N LEU A 51 -12.33 17.69 0.46
CA LEU A 51 -13.39 18.72 0.47
C LEU A 51 -12.87 20.17 0.51
N ASP A 52 -13.73 21.14 0.18
CA ASP A 52 -13.38 22.57 0.28
C ASP A 52 -13.63 23.16 1.69
N ASN A 53 -14.33 22.41 2.56
CA ASN A 53 -14.81 22.90 3.85
C ASN A 53 -14.51 21.88 4.96
N ALA A 54 -14.38 22.39 6.19
CA ALA A 54 -14.14 21.55 7.35
C ALA A 54 -15.30 20.60 7.65
N ALA A 55 -14.96 19.34 7.95
CA ALA A 55 -15.87 18.28 8.35
C ALA A 55 -15.26 17.50 9.53
N PHE A 56 -15.84 17.64 10.72
CA PHE A 56 -15.38 16.90 11.89
C PHE A 56 -16.47 16.78 12.96
N PRO A 57 -16.43 15.70 13.79
CA PRO A 57 -15.53 14.54 13.69
C PRO A 57 -15.98 13.50 12.65
N LEU A 58 -15.06 12.76 12.02
CA LEU A 58 -15.33 11.79 10.94
C LEU A 58 -15.16 10.32 11.37
N GLY A 59 -15.15 10.01 12.66
CA GLY A 59 -14.82 8.67 13.17
C GLY A 59 -13.38 8.24 12.86
N SER A 60 -13.03 6.97 13.06
CA SER A 60 -11.65 6.48 12.91
C SER A 60 -11.30 5.92 11.52
N THR A 61 -12.25 5.97 10.56
CA THR A 61 -12.06 5.42 9.21
C THR A 61 -12.79 6.29 8.18
N LEU A 62 -12.13 6.60 7.07
CA LEU A 62 -12.65 7.43 5.99
C LEU A 62 -12.33 6.80 4.63
N ASN A 63 -13.34 6.57 3.80
CA ASN A 63 -13.20 6.03 2.44
C ASN A 63 -14.35 6.51 1.55
N SER A 64 -14.38 6.07 0.28
CA SER A 64 -15.38 6.51 -0.71
C SER A 64 -16.83 6.13 -0.40
N THR A 65 -17.09 5.27 0.58
CA THR A 65 -18.43 4.88 1.02
C THR A 65 -18.84 5.54 2.35
N SER A 66 -17.92 6.27 2.98
CA SER A 66 -18.19 6.98 4.22
C SER A 66 -19.31 8.00 4.06
N SER A 67 -20.11 8.13 5.12
CA SER A 67 -21.17 9.10 5.22
C SER A 67 -21.17 9.67 6.64
N TYR A 68 -20.80 10.94 6.79
CA TYR A 68 -20.76 11.65 8.06
C TYR A 68 -21.59 12.92 7.97
N ASN A 69 -22.53 13.07 8.89
CA ASN A 69 -23.43 14.22 8.96
C ASN A 69 -23.56 14.66 10.43
N GLU A 70 -22.69 15.57 10.84
CA GLU A 70 -22.60 16.08 12.21
C GLU A 70 -22.95 17.59 12.22
N GLY A 71 -24.25 17.90 12.30
CA GLY A 71 -24.74 19.24 12.64
C GLY A 71 -24.38 20.35 11.64
N THR A 72 -23.58 21.33 12.10
CA THR A 72 -23.28 22.58 11.38
C THR A 72 -22.06 22.49 10.46
N TRP A 73 -21.32 21.39 10.47
CA TRP A 73 -20.12 21.20 9.66
C TRP A 73 -20.45 20.67 8.25
N ALA A 74 -19.46 20.70 7.36
CA ALA A 74 -19.65 20.12 6.04
C ALA A 74 -19.95 18.61 6.15
N GLN A 75 -20.87 18.15 5.33
CA GLN A 75 -21.23 16.73 5.27
C GLN A 75 -20.20 15.98 4.42
N VAL A 76 -19.73 14.83 4.90
CA VAL A 76 -19.04 13.86 4.04
C VAL A 76 -20.11 12.92 3.49
N LEU A 77 -20.32 12.94 2.18
CA LEU A 77 -21.21 12.03 1.48
C LEU A 77 -20.42 10.94 0.75
N PRO A 78 -21.03 9.78 0.46
CA PRO A 78 -20.44 8.77 -0.40
C PRO A 78 -19.97 9.38 -1.74
N GLY A 79 -18.75 9.08 -2.14
CA GLY A 79 -18.10 9.60 -3.33
C GLY A 79 -17.37 10.93 -3.16
N ASN A 80 -17.51 11.63 -2.02
CA ASN A 80 -16.66 12.79 -1.74
C ASN A 80 -15.18 12.40 -1.62
N ILE A 81 -14.93 11.28 -0.96
CA ILE A 81 -13.60 10.68 -0.87
C ILE A 81 -13.36 9.79 -2.08
N LYS A 82 -12.20 9.95 -2.72
CA LYS A 82 -11.78 9.17 -3.89
C LYS A 82 -11.67 7.69 -3.53
N ALA A 83 -12.18 6.85 -4.42
CA ALA A 83 -12.06 5.41 -4.28
C ALA A 83 -10.60 4.96 -4.47
N GLY A 84 -10.26 3.80 -3.92
CA GLY A 84 -8.94 3.17 -4.08
C GLY A 84 -8.06 3.24 -2.84
N VAL A 85 -8.44 4.04 -1.84
CA VAL A 85 -7.75 4.19 -0.56
C VAL A 85 -8.75 4.26 0.59
N THR A 86 -8.38 3.71 1.73
CA THR A 86 -9.07 3.86 3.02
C THR A 86 -8.10 4.49 4.01
N TYR A 87 -8.48 5.63 4.56
CA TYR A 87 -7.77 6.33 5.61
C TYR A 87 -8.28 5.88 6.97
N SER A 88 -7.38 5.70 7.94
CA SER A 88 -7.75 5.24 9.28
C SER A 88 -6.74 5.68 10.33
N VAL A 89 -7.17 5.71 11.58
CA VAL A 89 -6.31 5.91 12.76
C VAL A 89 -6.60 4.81 13.78
N SER A 90 -5.58 4.40 14.53
CA SER A 90 -5.73 3.38 15.57
C SER A 90 -6.43 3.89 16.83
N SER A 91 -6.40 5.20 17.07
CA SER A 91 -7.07 5.89 18.16
C SER A 91 -7.46 7.30 17.74
N GLY A 92 -8.55 7.83 18.31
CA GLY A 92 -9.09 9.16 18.00
C GLY A 92 -9.90 9.20 16.69
N PRO A 93 -10.52 10.35 16.37
CA PRO A 93 -11.19 10.59 15.11
C PRO A 93 -10.22 11.15 14.05
N LEU A 94 -10.59 10.95 12.79
CA LEU A 94 -10.15 11.73 11.65
C LEU A 94 -10.94 13.05 11.61
N LEU A 95 -10.28 14.10 11.15
CA LEU A 95 -10.89 15.40 10.89
C LEU A 95 -10.52 15.86 9.49
N ILE A 96 -11.42 16.62 8.87
CA ILE A 96 -11.09 17.49 7.74
C ILE A 96 -11.18 18.92 8.27
N ASP A 97 -10.06 19.62 8.34
CA ASP A 97 -10.01 21.04 8.70
C ASP A 97 -9.68 21.90 7.47
N GLY A 98 -9.90 23.20 7.58
CA GLY A 98 -9.56 24.17 6.53
C GLY A 98 -8.54 25.20 7.00
N GLY A 99 -7.79 25.78 6.06
CA GLY A 99 -6.80 26.82 6.34
C GLY A 99 -5.38 26.27 6.44
N GLY A 100 -4.56 26.79 7.37
CA GLY A 100 -3.19 26.30 7.57
C GLY A 100 -2.24 26.50 6.37
N GLY A 101 -2.65 27.22 5.32
CA GLY A 101 -1.90 27.35 4.07
C GLY A 101 -2.22 26.28 3.01
N PHE A 102 -3.16 25.37 3.28
CA PHE A 102 -3.70 24.41 2.31
C PHE A 102 -4.76 25.05 1.41
N GLU A 103 -4.96 24.49 0.21
CA GLU A 103 -6.02 24.92 -0.71
C GLU A 103 -7.22 23.99 -0.54
N GLY A 104 -8.22 24.45 0.23
CA GLY A 104 -9.37 23.63 0.60
C GLY A 104 -9.21 23.01 1.99
N GLY A 105 -9.75 21.81 2.15
CA GLY A 105 -9.69 21.01 3.35
C GLY A 105 -8.50 20.05 3.35
N PHE A 106 -7.96 19.74 4.53
CA PHE A 106 -6.89 18.77 4.71
C PHE A 106 -7.30 17.74 5.77
N LEU A 107 -6.79 16.52 5.65
CA LEU A 107 -7.04 15.45 6.60
C LEU A 107 -6.04 15.55 7.76
N ASP A 108 -6.53 15.56 9.00
CA ASP A 108 -5.68 15.63 10.18
C ASP A 108 -6.13 14.71 11.34
N GLY A 109 -5.26 14.67 12.35
CA GLY A 109 -5.51 14.06 13.65
C GLY A 109 -5.10 14.98 14.81
N ILE A 110 -6.03 15.79 15.30
CA ILE A 110 -5.80 16.77 16.38
C ILE A 110 -5.88 16.18 17.80
N PHE A 111 -4.89 16.49 18.66
CA PHE A 111 -4.79 15.95 20.02
C PHE A 111 -5.71 16.62 21.06
N ASN A 112 -5.99 17.91 20.88
CA ASN A 112 -6.43 18.80 21.97
C ASN A 112 -7.89 18.59 22.41
N ASN A 113 -8.77 18.04 21.57
CA ASN A 113 -10.19 17.85 21.89
C ASN A 113 -10.62 16.38 21.97
N TYR A 114 -9.80 15.46 21.47
CA TYR A 114 -10.19 14.05 21.31
C TYR A 114 -9.20 13.06 21.95
N GLY A 115 -8.20 13.57 22.67
CA GLY A 115 -7.13 12.76 23.26
C GLY A 115 -6.06 12.39 22.24
N THR A 116 -5.26 11.35 22.54
CA THR A 116 -4.19 10.94 21.64
C THR A 116 -4.73 10.31 20.35
N VAL A 117 -4.56 11.00 19.23
CA VAL A 117 -4.85 10.46 17.90
C VAL A 117 -3.64 9.64 17.43
N GLY A 118 -3.88 8.46 16.85
CA GLY A 118 -2.84 7.62 16.27
C GLY A 118 -2.32 8.17 14.94
N PRO A 119 -1.21 7.62 14.39
CA PRO A 119 -0.74 8.01 13.07
C PRO A 119 -1.77 7.64 12.00
N LEU A 120 -1.80 8.41 10.91
CA LEU A 120 -2.67 8.12 9.77
C LEU A 120 -2.19 6.86 9.06
N THR A 121 -3.09 5.94 8.81
CA THR A 121 -2.86 4.78 7.94
C THR A 121 -3.73 4.88 6.70
N ALA A 122 -3.11 5.03 5.53
CA ALA A 122 -3.75 4.93 4.23
C ALA A 122 -3.52 3.52 3.65
N THR A 123 -4.59 2.74 3.55
CA THR A 123 -4.59 1.39 2.99
C THR A 123 -5.15 1.40 1.58
N PHE A 124 -4.39 0.89 0.61
CA PHE A 124 -4.82 0.88 -0.79
C PHE A 124 -5.64 -0.37 -1.11
N ASN A 125 -6.72 -0.22 -1.88
CA ASN A 125 -7.59 -1.33 -2.29
C ASN A 125 -6.86 -2.33 -3.22
N GLY A 126 -5.81 -1.86 -3.91
CA GLY A 126 -4.85 -2.67 -4.64
C GLY A 126 -3.48 -2.02 -4.51
N ALA A 127 -2.39 -2.76 -4.74
CA ALA A 127 -1.08 -2.14 -4.58
C ALA A 127 -0.84 -1.03 -5.59
N VAL A 128 -0.19 0.01 -5.09
CA VAL A 128 0.21 1.19 -5.84
C VAL A 128 1.72 1.16 -6.08
N LYS A 129 2.16 1.80 -7.16
CA LYS A 129 3.58 2.00 -7.46
C LYS A 129 4.15 3.16 -6.64
N GLY A 130 3.33 4.15 -6.31
CA GLY A 130 3.72 5.24 -5.43
C GLY A 130 2.55 6.03 -4.89
N PHE A 131 2.83 6.81 -3.87
CA PHE A 131 1.92 7.76 -3.25
C PHE A 131 2.68 9.04 -2.86
N GLY A 132 1.98 10.12 -2.61
CA GLY A 132 2.53 11.36 -2.09
C GLY A 132 1.46 12.24 -1.50
N PHE A 133 1.86 13.31 -0.83
CA PHE A 133 0.94 14.25 -0.19
C PHE A 133 1.62 15.60 0.00
N LEU A 134 0.80 16.63 0.19
CA LEU A 134 1.22 17.92 0.71
C LEU A 134 1.11 17.92 2.24
N THR A 135 2.06 18.59 2.87
CA THR A 135 2.02 18.94 4.29
C THR A 135 2.80 20.23 4.53
N ASN A 136 2.81 20.71 5.76
CA ASN A 136 3.63 21.80 6.24
C ASN A 136 3.94 21.61 7.73
N ASN A 137 4.54 22.62 8.35
CA ASN A 137 4.93 22.62 9.76
C ASN A 137 3.81 22.37 10.79
N LEU A 138 2.52 22.33 10.40
CA LEU A 138 1.45 21.87 11.29
C LEU A 138 1.62 20.40 11.69
N MET A 139 2.19 19.55 10.82
CA MET A 139 2.58 18.18 11.17
C MET A 139 3.90 18.11 11.97
N GLY A 140 4.48 19.27 12.29
CA GLY A 140 5.70 19.40 13.06
C GLY A 140 6.93 19.59 12.19
N SER A 141 8.10 19.70 12.84
CA SER A 141 9.39 19.91 12.17
C SER A 141 9.92 18.63 11.51
N ARG A 142 9.41 17.47 11.92
CA ARG A 142 9.75 16.16 11.36
C ARG A 142 8.55 15.24 11.37
N PHE A 143 8.55 14.30 10.44
CA PHE A 143 7.58 13.20 10.42
C PHE A 143 8.22 11.91 9.94
N ASP A 144 7.53 10.81 10.22
CA ASP A 144 7.88 9.46 9.84
C ASP A 144 6.87 8.92 8.84
N VAL A 145 7.37 8.12 7.90
CA VAL A 145 6.57 7.38 6.91
C VAL A 145 6.99 5.92 6.93
N ILE A 146 6.06 5.03 7.27
CA ILE A 146 6.26 3.57 7.25
C ILE A 146 5.45 2.98 6.10
N ILE A 147 6.13 2.38 5.14
CA ILE A 147 5.53 1.84 3.93
C ILE A 147 5.48 0.32 4.05
N ALA A 148 4.30 -0.27 3.95
CA ALA A 148 4.11 -1.71 3.94
C ALA A 148 3.88 -2.22 2.52
N PHE A 149 4.59 -3.27 2.15
CA PHE A 149 4.51 -3.88 0.82
C PHE A 149 3.66 -5.15 0.84
N ARG A 150 3.14 -5.57 -0.32
CA ARG A 150 2.35 -6.81 -0.46
C ARG A 150 3.12 -8.07 -0.06
N ASN A 151 4.44 -8.04 -0.18
CA ASN A 151 5.31 -9.12 0.28
C ASN A 151 5.53 -9.09 1.81
N GLY A 152 4.78 -8.30 2.58
CA GLY A 152 4.89 -8.19 4.03
C GLY A 152 6.17 -7.54 4.55
N SER A 153 7.08 -7.08 3.66
CA SER A 153 8.21 -6.25 4.08
C SER A 153 7.76 -4.82 4.34
N THR A 154 8.59 -4.06 5.05
CA THR A 154 8.37 -2.64 5.30
C THR A 154 9.59 -1.81 4.92
N SER A 155 9.36 -0.53 4.62
CA SER A 155 10.40 0.48 4.50
C SER A 155 10.07 1.66 5.41
N ASN A 156 11.02 2.05 6.25
CA ASN A 156 10.84 3.12 7.23
C ASN A 156 11.63 4.34 6.75
N GLN A 157 10.93 5.44 6.52
CA GLN A 157 11.50 6.75 6.21
C GLN A 157 11.30 7.62 7.45
N LEU A 158 12.33 7.71 8.29
CA LEU A 158 12.22 8.30 9.63
C LEU A 158 12.85 9.70 9.68
N GLY A 159 12.25 10.60 10.45
CA GLY A 159 12.77 11.93 10.73
C GLY A 159 12.88 12.81 9.49
N ILE A 160 11.96 12.66 8.53
CA ILE A 160 11.91 13.49 7.32
C ILE A 160 11.72 14.94 7.76
N ASN A 161 12.64 15.81 7.36
CA ASN A 161 12.56 17.24 7.69
C ASN A 161 11.36 17.86 6.98
N ASN A 162 10.62 18.67 7.72
CA ASN A 162 9.47 19.40 7.26
C ASN A 162 9.69 20.87 7.58
N GLU A 163 9.64 21.71 6.56
CA GLU A 163 10.00 23.12 6.64
C GLU A 163 8.75 23.99 6.82
N ASN A 164 8.98 25.29 6.99
CA ASN A 164 7.89 26.26 7.03
C ASN A 164 7.31 26.43 5.62
N GLY A 165 6.03 26.10 5.46
CA GLY A 165 5.31 26.23 4.19
C GLY A 165 4.86 24.89 3.62
N LEU A 166 4.02 24.96 2.59
CA LEU A 166 3.44 23.79 1.95
C LEU A 166 4.49 23.08 1.08
N GLN A 167 4.71 21.80 1.34
CA GLN A 167 5.73 20.98 0.69
C GLN A 167 5.13 19.65 0.23
N PHE A 168 5.59 19.19 -0.94
CA PHE A 168 5.23 17.89 -1.48
C PHE A 168 6.24 16.82 -1.09
N PHE A 169 5.73 15.67 -0.65
CA PHE A 169 6.53 14.48 -0.39
C PHE A 169 5.91 13.29 -1.13
N GLY A 170 6.67 12.72 -2.07
CA GLY A 170 6.31 11.54 -2.83
C GLY A 170 7.23 10.36 -2.54
N PHE A 171 6.67 9.15 -2.62
CA PHE A 171 7.35 7.89 -2.39
C PHE A 171 6.94 6.90 -3.47
N SER A 172 7.91 6.24 -4.11
CA SER A 172 7.64 5.21 -5.11
C SER A 172 8.48 3.97 -4.90
N SER A 173 7.94 2.83 -5.29
CA SER A 173 8.63 1.57 -5.43
C SER A 173 8.96 1.31 -6.89
N ALA A 174 10.03 0.54 -7.13
CA ALA A 174 10.34 0.04 -8.47
C ALA A 174 9.23 -0.88 -9.00
N ASN A 175 8.53 -1.56 -8.08
CA ASN A 175 7.40 -2.43 -8.37
C ASN A 175 6.09 -1.79 -7.93
N GLN A 176 4.97 -2.30 -8.45
CA GLN A 176 3.65 -1.92 -7.98
C GLN A 176 3.20 -2.80 -6.81
N ASP A 177 3.81 -2.58 -5.65
CA ASP A 177 3.68 -3.46 -4.48
C ASP A 177 3.45 -2.75 -3.14
N ILE A 178 3.29 -1.43 -3.12
CA ILE A 178 2.94 -0.68 -1.89
C ILE A 178 1.48 -0.98 -1.54
N ALA A 179 1.24 -1.54 -0.36
CA ALA A 179 -0.08 -1.96 0.12
C ALA A 179 -0.71 -0.94 1.08
N SER A 180 0.11 -0.33 1.93
CA SER A 180 -0.34 0.73 2.84
C SER A 180 0.82 1.64 3.24
N VAL A 181 0.48 2.80 3.78
CA VAL A 181 1.42 3.71 4.41
C VAL A 181 0.88 4.19 5.76
N THR A 182 1.78 4.32 6.72
CA THR A 182 1.53 4.99 8.01
C THR A 182 2.34 6.28 8.08
N ILE A 183 1.69 7.39 8.44
CA ILE A 183 2.27 8.74 8.50
C ILE A 183 2.03 9.30 9.89
N GLY A 184 3.09 9.77 10.54
CA GLY A 184 3.02 10.40 11.85
C GLY A 184 4.06 11.50 12.00
N GLY A 185 3.62 12.64 12.47
CA GLY A 185 4.38 13.85 12.75
C GLY A 185 4.86 13.91 14.19
N ASN A 186 5.61 14.97 14.48
CA ASN A 186 6.14 15.22 15.82
C ASN A 186 5.59 16.51 16.48
N ASP A 187 4.54 17.08 15.92
CA ASP A 187 3.85 18.23 16.52
C ASP A 187 3.08 17.85 17.79
N GLN A 188 2.81 18.84 18.65
CA GLN A 188 2.06 18.64 19.90
C GLN A 188 0.55 18.86 19.75
N THR A 189 0.10 19.39 18.61
CA THR A 189 -1.30 19.68 18.28
C THR A 189 -1.83 18.68 17.26
N PHE A 190 -1.06 18.39 16.20
CA PHE A 190 -1.47 17.47 15.14
C PHE A 190 -0.55 16.26 15.06
N ASN A 191 -1.09 15.05 15.09
CA ASN A 191 -0.28 13.86 14.80
C ASN A 191 0.02 13.75 13.31
N PHE A 192 -0.90 14.14 12.44
CA PHE A 192 -0.65 14.21 11.01
C PHE A 192 -1.50 15.32 10.42
N VAL A 193 -1.03 15.87 9.31
CA VAL A 193 -1.73 16.87 8.50
C VAL A 193 -1.36 16.56 7.05
N VAL A 194 -2.32 16.14 6.24
CA VAL A 194 -2.08 15.75 4.85
C VAL A 194 -3.16 16.30 3.93
N ASP A 195 -2.73 16.74 2.75
CA ASP A 195 -3.62 17.21 1.68
C ASP A 195 -3.08 16.78 0.32
N ASP A 196 -3.88 16.95 -0.74
CA ASP A 196 -3.62 16.50 -2.11
C ASP A 196 -3.00 15.09 -2.13
N PHE A 197 -3.58 14.17 -1.35
CA PHE A 197 -3.06 12.83 -1.19
C PHE A 197 -3.16 12.11 -2.53
N THR A 198 -2.01 11.90 -3.16
CA THR A 198 -1.88 11.42 -4.52
C THR A 198 -1.41 9.97 -4.50
N PHE A 199 -2.02 9.10 -5.29
CA PHE A 199 -1.58 7.71 -5.41
C PHE A 199 -1.72 7.23 -6.85
N SER A 200 -0.77 6.40 -7.29
CA SER A 200 -0.80 5.81 -8.63
C SER A 200 -1.99 4.86 -8.79
N ALA A 201 -2.54 4.74 -9.99
CA ALA A 201 -3.59 3.79 -10.30
C ALA A 201 -3.22 2.37 -9.82
N ASN A 202 -4.15 1.68 -9.17
CA ASN A 202 -3.92 0.32 -8.67
C ASN A 202 -3.49 -0.61 -9.80
N ALA A 203 -2.69 -1.62 -9.47
CA ALA A 203 -2.51 -2.74 -10.38
C ALA A 203 -3.89 -3.38 -10.44
N MET A 204 -4.60 -3.14 -11.55
CA MET A 204 -5.72 -4.02 -11.89
C MET A 204 -5.16 -5.43 -11.75
N PRO A 205 -5.80 -6.33 -10.97
CA PRO A 205 -5.33 -7.69 -10.89
C PRO A 205 -5.14 -8.16 -12.33
N SER A 206 -3.91 -8.52 -12.70
CA SER A 206 -3.64 -9.03 -14.03
C SER A 206 -4.38 -10.36 -14.13
N THR A 207 -5.65 -10.33 -14.56
CA THR A 207 -6.51 -11.51 -14.67
C THR A 207 -6.09 -12.41 -15.84
N SER A 208 -4.90 -12.21 -16.41
CA SER A 208 -4.29 -13.21 -17.28
C SER A 208 -3.74 -14.36 -16.43
N VAL A 209 -4.64 -15.06 -15.72
CA VAL A 209 -4.46 -16.49 -15.53
C VAL A 209 -4.55 -17.06 -16.94
N PRO A 210 -3.50 -17.69 -17.50
CA PRO A 210 -3.65 -18.40 -18.76
C PRO A 210 -4.77 -19.40 -18.57
N GLU A 211 -5.86 -19.26 -19.34
CA GLU A 211 -6.93 -20.24 -19.25
C GLU A 211 -6.32 -21.63 -19.47
N PRO A 212 -6.70 -22.66 -18.70
CA PRO A 212 -6.21 -24.03 -18.88
C PRO A 212 -6.35 -24.54 -20.31
N SER A 213 -7.27 -23.95 -21.09
CA SER A 213 -7.44 -24.15 -22.52
C SER A 213 -6.17 -23.86 -23.33
N THR A 214 -5.32 -22.92 -22.92
CA THR A 214 -4.06 -22.59 -23.62
C THR A 214 -3.05 -23.73 -23.52
N PHE A 215 -2.95 -24.35 -22.35
CA PHE A 215 -2.10 -25.54 -22.14
C PHE A 215 -2.72 -26.79 -22.78
N ALA A 216 -4.04 -26.93 -22.72
CA ALA A 216 -4.74 -28.02 -23.38
C ALA A 216 -4.61 -27.95 -24.91
N LEU A 217 -4.66 -26.74 -25.50
CA LEU A 217 -4.50 -26.53 -26.95
C LEU A 217 -3.05 -26.74 -27.40
N MET A 218 -2.06 -26.32 -26.59
CA MET A 218 -0.66 -26.63 -26.86
C MET A 218 -0.35 -28.13 -26.75
N ALA A 219 -0.90 -28.81 -25.75
CA ALA A 219 -0.75 -30.26 -25.59
C ALA A 219 -1.44 -31.02 -26.74
N ALA A 220 -2.65 -30.62 -27.12
CA ALA A 220 -3.39 -31.21 -28.23
C ALA A 220 -2.71 -30.97 -29.57
N GLY A 221 -2.23 -29.74 -29.83
CA GLY A 221 -1.48 -29.40 -31.05
C GLY A 221 -0.17 -30.17 -31.19
N GLY A 222 0.56 -30.37 -30.09
CA GLY A 222 1.78 -31.18 -30.06
C GLY A 222 1.55 -32.66 -30.41
N LEU A 223 0.44 -33.25 -29.95
CA LEU A 223 0.07 -34.64 -30.25
C LEU A 223 -0.35 -34.84 -31.70
N VAL A 224 -1.07 -33.88 -32.30
CA VAL A 224 -1.44 -33.93 -33.73
C VAL A 224 -0.20 -33.88 -34.63
N MET A 225 0.75 -33.00 -34.33
CA MET A 225 2.01 -32.88 -35.08
C MET A 225 2.87 -34.14 -34.97
N ALA A 226 2.96 -34.75 -33.78
CA ALA A 226 3.68 -36.02 -33.59
C ALA A 226 3.03 -37.19 -34.37
N GLY A 227 1.70 -37.22 -34.47
CA GLY A 227 0.96 -38.20 -35.26
C GLY A 227 1.22 -38.08 -36.77
N VAL A 228 1.21 -36.86 -37.30
CA VAL A 228 1.46 -36.58 -38.73
C VAL A 228 2.91 -36.92 -39.12
N ALA A 229 3.88 -36.60 -38.27
CA ALA A 229 5.28 -36.93 -38.51
C ALA A 229 5.53 -38.45 -38.60
N ARG A 230 4.85 -39.24 -37.76
CA ARG A 230 4.96 -40.72 -37.78
C ARG A 230 4.37 -41.36 -39.02
N ARG A 231 3.34 -40.75 -39.63
CA ARG A 231 2.69 -41.26 -40.84
C ARG A 231 3.55 -41.05 -42.10
N ARG A 232 4.35 -39.99 -42.15
CA ARG A 232 5.24 -39.69 -43.29
C ARG A 232 6.47 -40.59 -43.36
N ASN A 233 6.88 -41.21 -42.26
CA ASN A 233 8.02 -42.15 -42.23
C ASN A 233 7.62 -43.61 -42.52
N ARG A 234 6.35 -43.88 -42.83
CA ARG A 234 5.84 -45.23 -43.15
C ARG A 234 5.29 -45.36 -44.58
N ALA A 235 5.32 -44.28 -45.36
CA ALA A 235 5.04 -44.26 -46.79
C ALA A 235 6.38 -44.05 -47.52
#